data_AF-A0A4Q6EC92-F1
#
_entry.id   AF-A0A4Q6EC92-F1
#
_cell.length_a   1.000
_cell.length_b   1.000
_cell.length_c   1.000
_cell.angle_alpha   90.00
_cell.angle_beta   90.00
_cell.angle_gamma   90.00
#
_symmetry.space_group_name_H-M   'P 1'
#
loop_
_entity.id
_entity.type
_entity.pdbx_description
1 polymer ?
#
loop_
_entity_poly.entity_id
_entity_poly.type
_entity_poly.pdbx_seq_one_letter_code
_entity_poly.pdbx_strand_id
1 'polypeptide(L)'
;MKKILKINAMKYILFVTLVLNIHFSFAQNVGIGTTTPTAKLQVNGTLKIVNGSQGEGKVLTSDAAGLATWKVPEKSIFKATGFVQAVTVAPSVGIILKDWKTVEINVGANSIFVNAQGDFFVLKDGLYKVSAKVTANFDDPGDSHYIGLTIMVNGIERSTSTCPVPTNDNALDINHQRVGNFVTSVFQLSAQDKINFRFSNAAFLSNTSAVIPADNKHSEFIVELL
;
A
#
# COMPACT_ATOMS: atom_id res chain seq x y z
N MET A 1 76.83 -40.96 18.42
CA MET A 1 75.49 -41.21 17.82
C MET A 1 74.30 -40.68 18.64
N LYS A 2 74.17 -40.97 19.95
CA LYS A 2 72.96 -40.61 20.74
C LYS A 2 72.61 -39.10 20.81
N LYS A 3 73.59 -38.18 20.72
CA LYS A 3 73.35 -36.72 20.72
C LYS A 3 72.63 -36.21 19.47
N ILE A 4 73.00 -36.72 18.29
CA ILE A 4 72.43 -36.30 16.99
C ILE A 4 70.97 -36.76 16.87
N LEU A 5 70.67 -37.98 17.35
CA LEU A 5 69.32 -38.53 17.34
C LEU A 5 68.34 -37.70 18.20
N LYS A 6 68.79 -37.18 19.36
CA LYS A 6 67.99 -36.29 20.22
C LYS A 6 67.69 -34.94 19.58
N ILE A 7 68.63 -34.38 18.80
CA ILE A 7 68.45 -33.08 18.13
C ILE A 7 67.42 -33.18 17.02
N ASN A 8 67.44 -34.26 16.22
CA ASN A 8 66.46 -34.45 15.16
C ASN A 8 65.05 -34.69 15.71
N ALA A 9 64.90 -35.53 16.75
CA ALA A 9 63.62 -35.73 17.42
C ALA A 9 63.04 -34.42 17.99
N MET A 10 63.89 -33.55 18.54
CA MET A 10 63.47 -32.25 19.08
C MET A 10 63.05 -31.26 17.97
N LYS A 11 63.69 -31.30 16.80
CA LYS A 11 63.26 -30.54 15.61
C LYS A 11 61.91 -31.00 15.08
N TYR A 12 61.66 -32.31 15.02
CA TYR A 12 60.37 -32.85 14.59
C TYR A 12 59.27 -32.54 15.60
N ILE A 13 59.54 -32.66 16.90
CA ILE A 13 58.57 -32.26 17.94
C ILE A 13 58.25 -30.77 17.80
N LEU A 14 59.26 -29.91 17.65
CA LEU A 14 59.07 -28.47 17.48
C LEU A 14 58.28 -28.15 16.20
N PHE A 15 58.59 -28.82 15.09
CA PHE A 15 57.88 -28.67 13.81
C PHE A 15 56.43 -29.15 13.91
N VAL A 16 56.18 -30.32 14.47
CA VAL A 16 54.83 -30.88 14.66
C VAL A 16 54.01 -30.00 15.59
N THR A 17 54.58 -29.48 16.68
CA THR A 17 53.88 -28.53 17.55
C THR A 17 53.60 -27.20 16.86
N LEU A 18 54.47 -26.73 15.96
CA LEU A 18 54.26 -25.50 15.20
C LEU A 18 53.11 -25.67 14.17
N VAL A 19 53.03 -26.83 13.51
CA VAL A 19 51.98 -27.11 12.52
C VAL A 19 50.63 -27.42 13.18
N LEU A 20 50.61 -28.06 14.36
CA LEU A 20 49.37 -28.33 15.11
C LEU A 20 48.75 -27.08 15.77
N ASN A 21 49.54 -26.04 16.06
CA ASN A 21 49.06 -24.79 16.69
C ASN A 21 48.68 -23.70 15.68
N ILE A 22 48.52 -24.03 14.39
CA ILE A 22 47.92 -23.09 13.43
C ILE A 22 46.43 -23.01 13.74
N HIS A 23 46.06 -22.18 14.72
CA HIS A 23 44.75 -21.57 14.74
C HIS A 23 44.69 -20.68 13.49
N PHE A 24 44.11 -21.18 12.39
CA PHE A 24 43.64 -20.31 11.33
C PHE A 24 42.52 -19.45 11.91
N SER A 25 42.90 -18.37 12.58
CA SER A 25 41.98 -17.30 12.94
C SER A 25 41.54 -16.65 11.64
N PHE A 26 40.55 -17.24 10.95
CA PHE A 26 39.83 -16.58 9.88
C PHE A 26 38.94 -15.49 10.49
N ALA A 27 39.55 -14.48 11.13
CA ALA A 27 38.90 -13.21 11.40
C ALA A 27 38.94 -12.32 10.14
N GLN A 28 38.76 -12.94 8.97
CA GLN A 28 38.64 -12.26 7.69
C GLN A 28 37.17 -12.33 7.30
N ASN A 29 36.67 -11.19 6.87
CA ASN A 29 35.36 -11.03 6.25
C ASN A 29 35.00 -12.24 5.38
N VAL A 30 33.76 -12.73 5.47
CA VAL A 30 33.29 -13.86 4.69
C VAL A 30 32.88 -13.34 3.30
N GLY A 31 33.66 -13.69 2.28
CA GLY A 31 33.36 -13.43 0.88
C GLY A 31 32.80 -14.67 0.18
N ILE A 32 31.62 -14.57 -0.43
CA ILE A 32 31.08 -15.58 -1.34
C ILE A 32 31.04 -14.98 -2.74
N GLY A 33 31.76 -15.56 -3.70
CA GLY A 33 31.92 -14.98 -5.05
C GLY A 33 32.84 -13.76 -5.11
N THR A 34 33.61 -13.48 -4.05
CA THR A 34 34.64 -12.43 -3.99
C THR A 34 35.79 -12.87 -3.09
N THR A 35 37.03 -12.52 -3.45
CA THR A 35 38.25 -12.80 -2.66
C THR A 35 38.71 -11.60 -1.85
N THR A 36 38.14 -10.41 -2.09
CA THR A 36 38.46 -9.15 -1.41
C THR A 36 37.21 -8.51 -0.78
N PRO A 37 36.56 -9.19 0.18
CA PRO A 37 35.33 -8.69 0.80
C PRO A 37 35.53 -7.39 1.59
N THR A 38 34.71 -6.38 1.31
CA THR A 38 34.75 -5.04 1.94
C THR A 38 33.86 -4.91 3.18
N ALA A 39 32.97 -5.88 3.43
CA ALA A 39 32.12 -5.97 4.61
C ALA A 39 32.30 -7.33 5.32
N LYS A 40 31.91 -7.44 6.59
CA LYS A 40 32.05 -8.67 7.39
C LYS A 40 31.43 -9.91 6.73
N LEU A 41 30.34 -9.70 5.99
CA LEU A 41 29.75 -10.68 5.08
C LEU A 41 29.48 -9.97 3.75
N GLN A 42 30.07 -10.46 2.65
CA GLN A 42 29.79 -9.97 1.29
C GLN A 42 29.48 -11.16 0.38
N VAL A 43 28.32 -11.12 -0.26
CA VAL A 43 27.91 -12.10 -1.27
C VAL A 43 27.84 -11.38 -2.61
N ASN A 44 28.74 -11.74 -3.53
CA ASN A 44 28.69 -11.29 -4.92
C ASN A 44 27.90 -12.31 -5.74
N GLY A 45 26.57 -12.27 -5.60
CA GLY A 45 25.66 -13.23 -6.21
C GLY A 45 24.26 -13.19 -5.60
N THR A 46 23.45 -14.21 -5.88
CA THR A 46 22.10 -14.33 -5.31
C THR A 46 22.15 -14.98 -3.93
N LEU A 47 21.38 -14.45 -2.99
CA LEU A 47 21.24 -14.98 -1.62
C LEU A 47 19.93 -15.77 -1.49
N LYS A 48 20.03 -17.06 -1.11
CA LYS A 48 18.87 -17.89 -0.73
C LYS A 48 18.98 -18.25 0.76
N ILE A 49 18.03 -17.77 1.57
CA ILE A 49 17.95 -18.09 3.00
C ILE A 49 16.78 -19.04 3.20
N VAL A 50 17.04 -20.25 3.71
CA VAL A 50 16.03 -21.27 4.01
C VAL A 50 15.97 -21.53 5.52
N ASN A 51 14.80 -21.29 6.12
CA ASN A 51 14.50 -21.44 7.55
C ASN A 51 13.07 -21.98 7.77
N GLY A 52 12.37 -22.34 6.69
CA GLY A 52 11.00 -22.86 6.73
C GLY A 52 9.90 -21.79 6.65
N SER A 53 10.22 -20.49 6.79
CA SER A 53 9.22 -19.42 6.77
C SER A 53 9.18 -18.60 5.48
N GLN A 54 9.99 -18.96 4.48
CA GLN A 54 10.04 -18.32 3.14
C GLN A 54 8.67 -18.33 2.47
N GLY A 55 8.43 -17.39 1.56
CA GLY A 55 7.25 -17.37 0.71
C GLY A 55 7.35 -16.27 -0.35
N GLU A 56 6.60 -16.41 -1.43
CA GLU A 56 6.47 -15.37 -2.45
C GLU A 56 5.96 -14.06 -1.83
N GLY A 57 6.54 -12.94 -2.22
CA GLY A 57 6.19 -11.60 -1.71
C GLY A 57 6.58 -11.31 -0.26
N LYS A 58 7.19 -12.25 0.47
CA LYS A 58 7.70 -11.99 1.83
C LYS A 58 9.02 -11.22 1.79
N VAL A 59 9.22 -10.40 2.80
CA VAL A 59 10.47 -9.64 3.03
C VAL A 59 11.14 -10.12 4.31
N LEU A 60 12.45 -10.00 4.37
CA LEU A 60 13.22 -10.29 5.57
C LEU A 60 13.13 -9.09 6.51
N THR A 61 12.50 -9.26 7.68
CA THR A 61 12.29 -8.19 8.66
C THR A 61 13.05 -8.50 9.93
N SER A 62 13.76 -7.51 10.46
CA SER A 62 14.42 -7.57 11.77
C SER A 62 13.41 -7.30 12.89
N ASP A 63 13.53 -8.02 13.99
CA ASP A 63 12.91 -7.63 15.26
C ASP A 63 13.83 -6.68 16.06
N ALA A 64 13.39 -6.33 17.28
CA ALA A 64 14.14 -5.45 18.20
C ALA A 64 15.47 -6.04 18.68
N ALA A 65 15.66 -7.35 18.60
CA ALA A 65 16.89 -8.04 18.97
C ALA A 65 17.83 -8.23 17.76
N GLY A 66 17.44 -7.79 16.56
CA GLY A 66 18.22 -7.98 15.34
C GLY A 66 17.99 -9.31 14.64
N LEU A 67 17.01 -10.12 15.08
CA LEU A 67 16.73 -11.42 14.46
C LEU A 67 15.86 -11.22 13.22
N ALA A 68 16.31 -11.82 12.12
CA ALA A 68 15.67 -11.73 10.83
C ALA A 68 14.67 -12.87 10.61
N THR A 69 13.44 -12.55 10.21
CA THR A 69 12.41 -13.54 9.85
C THR A 69 11.68 -13.13 8.58
N TRP A 70 11.27 -14.10 7.75
CA TRP A 70 10.45 -13.82 6.57
C TRP A 70 9.04 -13.47 6.99
N LYS A 71 8.65 -12.21 6.77
CA LYS A 71 7.30 -11.70 7.07
C LYS A 71 6.63 -11.21 5.80
N VAL A 72 5.30 -11.28 5.79
CA VAL A 72 4.52 -10.57 4.78
C VAL A 72 4.69 -9.08 5.05
N PRO A 73 5.03 -8.24 4.05
CA PRO A 73 5.07 -6.80 4.22
C PRO A 73 3.72 -6.31 4.77
N GLU A 74 3.75 -5.46 5.79
CA GLU A 74 2.53 -4.87 6.34
C GLU A 74 2.02 -3.74 5.44
N LYS A 75 1.63 -4.06 4.20
CA LYS A 75 0.91 -3.11 3.36
C LYS A 75 -0.58 -3.28 3.66
N SER A 76 -1.22 -2.22 4.14
CA SER A 76 -2.68 -2.19 4.27
C SER A 76 -3.21 -1.40 3.08
N ILE A 77 -3.73 -2.11 2.08
CA ILE A 77 -4.44 -1.51 0.97
C ILE A 77 -5.89 -1.92 1.04
N PHE A 78 -6.78 -0.94 0.97
CA PHE A 78 -8.14 -1.15 0.52
C PHE A 78 -8.31 -0.48 -0.83
N LYS A 79 -8.94 -1.20 -1.76
CA LYS A 79 -9.32 -0.68 -3.06
C LYS A 79 -10.73 -1.14 -3.39
N ALA A 80 -11.62 -0.19 -3.64
CA ALA A 80 -12.94 -0.45 -4.17
C ALA A 80 -13.08 0.16 -5.56
N THR A 81 -13.72 -0.56 -6.49
CA THR A 81 -14.00 -0.03 -7.83
C THR A 81 -15.43 -0.32 -8.25
N GLY A 82 -16.03 0.66 -8.91
CA GLY A 82 -17.39 0.62 -9.43
C GLY A 82 -18.49 0.40 -8.41
N PHE A 83 -19.73 0.39 -8.89
CA PHE A 83 -20.93 0.24 -8.06
C PHE A 83 -21.75 -0.96 -8.52
N VAL A 84 -22.42 -1.65 -7.60
CA VAL A 84 -23.27 -2.80 -7.93
C VAL A 84 -24.42 -2.37 -8.86
N GLN A 85 -24.93 -1.16 -8.67
CA GLN A 85 -25.94 -0.52 -9.51
C GLN A 85 -25.57 0.96 -9.75
N ALA A 86 -26.23 1.60 -10.71
CA ALA A 86 -26.05 3.03 -10.92
C ALA A 86 -26.56 3.81 -9.70
N VAL A 87 -25.85 4.87 -9.34
CA VAL A 87 -26.18 5.71 -8.19
C VAL A 87 -26.65 7.06 -8.69
N THR A 88 -27.91 7.38 -8.44
CA THR A 88 -28.51 8.68 -8.79
C THR A 88 -28.46 9.63 -7.60
N VAL A 89 -27.90 10.81 -7.79
CA VAL A 89 -27.76 11.85 -6.76
C VAL A 89 -28.58 13.06 -7.17
N ALA A 90 -29.64 13.31 -6.42
CA ALA A 90 -30.54 14.44 -6.64
C ALA A 90 -29.79 15.79 -6.53
N PRO A 91 -30.33 16.85 -7.14
CA PRO A 91 -29.79 18.19 -6.98
C PRO A 91 -29.68 18.63 -5.52
N SER A 92 -28.62 19.38 -5.20
CA SER A 92 -28.33 19.92 -3.86
C SER A 92 -28.22 18.86 -2.75
N VAL A 93 -28.00 17.59 -3.10
CA VAL A 93 -27.84 16.48 -2.15
C VAL A 93 -26.41 15.96 -2.14
N GLY A 94 -25.93 15.60 -0.95
CA GLY A 94 -24.73 14.80 -0.74
C GLY A 94 -25.07 13.42 -0.18
N ILE A 95 -24.51 12.36 -0.76
CA ILE A 95 -24.69 10.99 -0.30
C ILE A 95 -23.35 10.33 0.01
N ILE A 96 -23.33 9.43 1.00
CA ILE A 96 -22.19 8.53 1.21
C ILE A 96 -22.24 7.44 0.15
N LEU A 97 -21.12 7.28 -0.56
CA LEU A 97 -20.95 6.25 -1.58
C LEU A 97 -20.77 4.89 -0.92
N LYS A 98 -21.60 3.93 -1.34
CA LYS A 98 -21.73 2.58 -0.79
C LYS A 98 -21.97 1.58 -1.92
N ASP A 99 -22.12 0.30 -1.57
CA ASP A 99 -22.46 -0.77 -2.52
C ASP A 99 -21.44 -0.88 -3.69
N TRP A 100 -20.15 -0.84 -3.34
CA TRP A 100 -19.05 -1.00 -4.30
C TRP A 100 -19.06 -2.38 -4.93
N LYS A 101 -18.80 -2.46 -6.25
CA LYS A 101 -18.88 -3.70 -7.02
C LYS A 101 -17.71 -4.64 -6.79
N THR A 102 -16.49 -4.12 -6.75
CA THR A 102 -15.30 -4.91 -6.42
C THR A 102 -14.63 -4.31 -5.21
N VAL A 103 -14.21 -5.17 -4.28
CA VAL A 103 -13.46 -4.77 -3.10
C VAL A 103 -12.23 -5.67 -3.00
N GLU A 104 -11.06 -5.09 -3.17
CA GLU A 104 -9.76 -5.72 -3.03
C GLU A 104 -9.12 -5.25 -1.73
N ILE A 105 -8.66 -6.20 -0.92
CA ILE A 105 -8.02 -5.90 0.36
C ILE A 105 -6.71 -6.70 0.44
N ASN A 106 -5.60 -5.99 0.63
CA ASN A 106 -4.34 -6.61 1.00
C ASN A 106 -4.01 -6.15 2.41
N VAL A 107 -4.10 -7.08 3.37
CA VAL A 107 -3.72 -6.86 4.77
C VAL A 107 -2.97 -8.10 5.24
N GLY A 108 -1.80 -7.93 5.85
CA GLY A 108 -1.15 -9.03 6.56
C GLY A 108 -2.06 -9.54 7.70
N ALA A 109 -2.45 -10.81 7.64
CA ALA A 109 -3.08 -11.68 8.65
C ALA A 109 -4.33 -11.21 9.45
N ASN A 110 -4.71 -9.93 9.50
CA ASN A 110 -5.86 -9.44 10.26
C ASN A 110 -6.79 -8.65 9.35
N SER A 111 -7.61 -9.36 8.58
CA SER A 111 -8.49 -8.81 7.54
C SER A 111 -9.57 -7.85 8.08
N ILE A 112 -9.69 -6.71 7.37
CA ILE A 112 -10.63 -5.60 7.57
C ILE A 112 -12.09 -6.06 7.45
N PHE A 113 -12.95 -5.49 8.29
CA PHE A 113 -14.39 -5.48 8.07
C PHE A 113 -14.74 -4.34 7.13
N VAL A 114 -15.06 -4.65 5.87
CA VAL A 114 -15.88 -3.76 5.06
C VAL A 114 -17.30 -4.11 5.48
N ASN A 115 -17.98 -3.21 6.17
CA ASN A 115 -19.41 -3.43 6.39
C ASN A 115 -20.08 -3.47 5.01
N ALA A 116 -21.22 -4.13 4.86
CA ALA A 116 -21.94 -4.23 3.59
C ALA A 116 -22.39 -2.85 3.03
N GLN A 117 -21.95 -1.74 3.62
CA GLN A 117 -22.33 -0.34 3.37
C GLN A 117 -21.17 0.54 2.88
N GLY A 118 -19.97 -0.01 2.62
CA GLY A 118 -18.88 0.74 1.96
C GLY A 118 -17.99 1.59 2.87
N ASP A 119 -18.02 1.37 4.19
CA ASP A 119 -17.08 1.98 5.13
C ASP A 119 -15.75 1.19 5.18
N PHE A 120 -14.62 1.89 5.22
CA PHE A 120 -13.31 1.33 5.53
C PHE A 120 -12.94 1.65 6.99
N PHE A 121 -12.45 0.66 7.72
CA PHE A 121 -11.93 0.86 9.08
C PHE A 121 -10.42 0.69 9.11
N VAL A 122 -9.72 1.68 9.64
CA VAL A 122 -8.28 1.63 9.88
C VAL A 122 -7.98 0.55 10.91
N LEU A 123 -6.99 -0.31 10.67
CA LEU A 123 -6.66 -1.41 11.59
C LEU A 123 -5.46 -1.13 12.48
N LYS A 124 -4.57 -0.25 12.04
CA LYS A 124 -3.37 0.12 12.75
C LYS A 124 -3.20 1.62 12.69
N ASP A 125 -2.68 2.18 13.76
CA ASP A 125 -2.24 3.56 13.78
C ASP A 125 -1.16 3.75 12.71
N GLY A 126 -1.26 4.83 11.95
CA GLY A 126 -0.33 5.07 10.86
C GLY A 126 -0.68 6.26 10.00
N LEU A 127 0.18 6.52 9.04
CA LEU A 127 -0.03 7.54 8.02
C LEU A 127 -0.66 6.89 6.79
N TYR A 128 -1.84 7.37 6.39
CA TYR A 128 -2.58 6.80 5.28
C TYR A 128 -2.74 7.80 4.16
N LYS A 129 -2.51 7.35 2.93
CA LYS A 129 -2.94 8.06 1.72
C LYS A 129 -4.34 7.58 1.35
N VAL A 130 -5.26 8.52 1.29
CA VAL A 130 -6.68 8.28 1.01
C VAL A 130 -7.05 9.01 -0.26
N SER A 131 -7.57 8.29 -1.25
CA SER A 131 -7.96 8.88 -2.53
C SER A 131 -9.24 8.27 -3.09
N ALA A 132 -10.01 9.08 -3.79
CA ALA A 132 -11.10 8.58 -4.61
C ALA A 132 -11.24 9.36 -5.90
N LYS A 133 -11.76 8.68 -6.90
CA LYS A 133 -12.18 9.22 -8.19
C LYS A 133 -13.61 8.78 -8.42
N VAL A 134 -14.46 9.68 -8.87
CA VAL A 134 -15.85 9.37 -9.24
C VAL A 134 -16.15 10.09 -10.53
N THR A 135 -16.85 9.41 -11.44
CA THR A 135 -17.37 10.03 -12.65
C THR A 135 -18.88 9.93 -12.66
N ALA A 136 -19.56 11.04 -12.93
CA ALA A 136 -21.01 11.11 -13.03
C ALA A 136 -21.44 11.65 -14.40
N ASN A 137 -22.62 11.23 -14.83
CA ASN A 137 -23.30 11.67 -16.04
C ASN A 137 -24.41 12.65 -15.66
N PHE A 138 -24.64 13.66 -16.50
CA PHE A 138 -25.66 14.70 -16.29
C PHE A 138 -26.53 14.83 -17.53
N ASP A 139 -27.84 14.89 -17.34
CA ASP A 139 -28.82 15.21 -18.39
C ASP A 139 -28.96 16.72 -18.49
N ASP A 140 -28.52 17.31 -19.62
CA ASP A 140 -28.68 18.73 -19.97
C ASP A 140 -28.59 19.68 -18.75
N PRO A 141 -27.37 19.96 -18.25
CA PRO A 141 -27.16 20.84 -17.12
C PRO A 141 -27.46 22.27 -17.56
N GLY A 142 -28.74 22.64 -17.64
CA GLY A 142 -29.21 23.96 -18.06
C GLY A 142 -28.65 25.11 -17.22
N ASP A 143 -28.01 24.81 -16.09
CA ASP A 143 -27.29 25.75 -15.23
C ASP A 143 -25.87 25.24 -14.85
N SER A 144 -24.93 26.18 -14.72
CA SER A 144 -23.58 25.92 -14.20
C SER A 144 -23.65 25.49 -12.74
N HIS A 145 -23.05 24.34 -12.40
CA HIS A 145 -23.00 23.84 -11.03
C HIS A 145 -21.71 23.08 -10.74
N TYR A 146 -21.57 22.54 -9.52
CA TYR A 146 -20.39 21.82 -9.10
C TYR A 146 -20.75 20.44 -8.57
N ILE A 147 -19.87 19.48 -8.82
CA ILE A 147 -19.85 18.25 -8.04
C ILE A 147 -18.75 18.30 -7.00
N GLY A 148 -19.05 17.84 -5.80
CA GLY A 148 -18.11 17.69 -4.71
C GLY A 148 -17.79 16.22 -4.47
N LEU A 149 -16.54 15.94 -4.16
CA LEU A 149 -16.09 14.65 -3.65
C LEU A 149 -15.32 14.89 -2.35
N THR A 150 -15.87 14.40 -1.26
CA THR A 150 -15.36 14.66 0.09
C THR A 150 -14.90 13.36 0.74
N ILE A 151 -13.70 13.39 1.31
CA ILE A 151 -13.19 12.37 2.24
C ILE A 151 -13.79 12.65 3.62
N MET A 152 -14.52 11.67 4.15
CA MET A 152 -15.07 11.71 5.49
C MET A 152 -14.25 10.79 6.40
N VAL A 153 -13.86 11.29 7.58
CA VAL A 153 -13.26 10.47 8.64
C VAL A 153 -14.11 10.61 9.88
N ASN A 154 -14.62 9.48 10.40
CA ASN A 154 -15.53 9.42 11.54
C ASN A 154 -16.78 10.32 11.39
N GLY A 155 -17.27 10.46 10.16
CA GLY A 155 -18.42 11.31 9.83
C GLY A 155 -18.09 12.80 9.70
N ILE A 156 -16.82 13.20 9.85
CA ILE A 156 -16.35 14.59 9.71
C ILE A 156 -15.70 14.77 8.34
N GLU A 157 -16.03 15.86 7.66
CA GLU A 157 -15.37 16.26 6.41
C GLU A 157 -13.90 16.60 6.67
N ARG A 158 -12.99 15.92 5.97
CA ARG A 158 -11.55 16.15 6.12
C ARG A 158 -10.92 16.80 4.90
N SER A 159 -11.42 16.51 3.71
CA SER A 159 -10.88 17.03 2.46
C SER A 159 -11.95 16.96 1.38
N THR A 160 -12.10 18.03 0.63
CA THR A 160 -13.12 18.15 -0.42
C THR A 160 -12.47 18.65 -1.70
N SER A 161 -12.84 18.03 -2.82
CA SER A 161 -12.54 18.53 -4.15
C SER A 161 -13.84 18.89 -4.85
N THR A 162 -13.85 19.97 -5.62
CA THR A 162 -15.00 20.41 -6.41
C THR A 162 -14.64 20.48 -7.89
N CYS A 163 -15.52 20.00 -8.75
CA CYS A 163 -15.36 20.07 -10.20
C CYS A 163 -16.58 20.78 -10.81
N PRO A 164 -16.38 21.83 -11.63
CA PRO A 164 -17.49 22.46 -12.34
C PRO A 164 -18.07 21.50 -13.37
N VAL A 165 -19.40 21.47 -13.45
CA VAL A 165 -20.16 20.83 -14.51
C VAL A 165 -20.47 21.93 -15.54
N PRO A 166 -19.93 21.84 -16.77
CA PRO A 166 -20.18 22.86 -17.78
C PRO A 166 -21.65 22.89 -18.20
N THR A 167 -22.14 24.05 -18.63
CA THR A 167 -23.42 24.12 -19.35
C THR A 167 -23.21 23.66 -20.79
N ASN A 168 -24.21 23.02 -21.37
CA ASN A 168 -24.30 22.80 -22.80
C ASN A 168 -25.01 24.01 -23.43
N ASP A 169 -24.25 24.92 -24.05
CA ASP A 169 -24.86 26.03 -24.81
C ASP A 169 -25.58 25.57 -26.10
N ASN A 170 -25.50 24.27 -26.45
CA ASN A 170 -26.09 23.70 -27.65
C ASN A 170 -27.10 22.59 -27.31
N ALA A 171 -28.39 22.91 -27.48
CA ALA A 171 -29.55 22.03 -27.28
C ALA A 171 -29.63 20.77 -28.19
N LEU A 172 -28.56 20.44 -28.93
CA LEU A 172 -28.46 19.28 -29.81
C LEU A 172 -27.45 18.22 -29.34
N ASP A 173 -26.63 18.51 -28.32
CA ASP A 173 -25.72 17.51 -27.74
C ASP A 173 -26.35 16.87 -26.51
N ILE A 174 -27.28 15.93 -26.77
CA ILE A 174 -27.96 15.08 -25.77
C ILE A 174 -27.03 14.00 -25.18
N ASN A 175 -25.73 14.06 -25.47
CA ASN A 175 -24.78 13.14 -24.87
C ASN A 175 -24.43 13.63 -23.46
N HIS A 176 -25.16 13.09 -22.49
CA HIS A 176 -24.86 13.05 -21.06
C HIS A 176 -23.46 13.57 -20.72
N GLN A 177 -23.36 14.80 -20.24
CA GLN A 177 -22.05 15.36 -19.91
C GLN A 177 -21.42 14.50 -18.82
N ARG A 178 -20.26 13.93 -19.11
CA ARG A 178 -19.57 13.01 -18.22
C ARG A 178 -18.47 13.75 -17.48
N VAL A 179 -18.69 14.03 -16.20
CA VAL A 179 -17.80 14.84 -15.36
C VAL A 179 -17.15 13.97 -14.29
N GLY A 180 -15.81 14.03 -14.23
CA GLY A 180 -15.01 13.34 -13.23
C GLY A 180 -14.53 14.27 -12.14
N ASN A 181 -14.58 13.82 -10.89
CA ASN A 181 -13.95 14.48 -9.76
C ASN A 181 -12.99 13.51 -9.04
N PHE A 182 -11.91 14.05 -8.51
CA PHE A 182 -10.87 13.32 -7.79
C PHE A 182 -10.46 14.08 -6.54
N VAL A 183 -10.27 13.35 -5.44
CA VAL A 183 -9.74 13.86 -4.18
C VAL A 183 -8.64 12.93 -3.68
N THR A 184 -7.56 13.49 -3.15
CA THR A 184 -6.50 12.74 -2.47
C THR A 184 -5.98 13.54 -1.29
N SER A 185 -5.69 12.87 -0.19
CA SER A 185 -5.08 13.50 0.98
C SER A 185 -4.33 12.46 1.80
N VAL A 186 -3.41 12.93 2.65
CA VAL A 186 -2.67 12.08 3.58
C VAL A 186 -3.08 12.46 4.99
N PHE A 187 -3.41 11.47 5.81
CA PHE A 187 -3.87 11.65 7.18
C PHE A 187 -3.12 10.73 8.13
N GLN A 188 -2.79 11.26 9.31
CA GLN A 188 -2.50 10.40 10.46
C GLN A 188 -3.84 9.85 10.97
N LEU A 189 -4.01 8.53 10.97
CA LEU A 189 -5.21 7.86 11.43
C LEU A 189 -4.88 6.86 12.53
N SER A 190 -5.83 6.66 13.43
CA SER A 190 -5.75 5.67 14.50
C SER A 190 -6.54 4.43 14.13
N ALA A 191 -6.20 3.29 14.72
CA ALA A 191 -7.01 2.09 14.63
C ALA A 191 -8.47 2.40 14.97
N GLN A 192 -9.38 1.78 14.21
CA GLN A 192 -10.83 1.96 14.22
C GLN A 192 -11.37 3.25 13.60
N ASP A 193 -10.52 4.18 13.13
CA ASP A 193 -11.01 5.32 12.35
C ASP A 193 -11.76 4.83 11.11
N LYS A 194 -12.96 5.39 10.93
CA LYS A 194 -13.86 5.07 9.83
C LYS A 194 -13.68 6.05 8.69
N ILE A 195 -13.45 5.54 7.48
CA ILE A 195 -13.30 6.32 6.26
C ILE A 195 -14.44 5.97 5.31
N ASN A 196 -15.11 7.00 4.80
CA ASN A 196 -16.03 6.89 3.67
C ASN A 196 -15.98 8.15 2.80
N PHE A 197 -16.68 8.11 1.68
CA PHE A 197 -16.66 9.19 0.69
C PHE A 197 -18.05 9.71 0.49
N ARG A 198 -18.18 11.04 0.51
CA ARG A 198 -19.42 11.70 0.14
C ARG A 198 -19.27 12.27 -1.27
N PHE A 199 -20.21 11.91 -2.13
CA PHE A 199 -20.41 12.62 -3.39
C PHE A 199 -21.54 13.62 -3.20
N SER A 200 -21.33 14.86 -3.61
CA SER A 200 -22.37 15.91 -3.58
C SER A 200 -22.62 16.47 -4.96
N ASN A 201 -23.88 16.51 -5.36
CA ASN A 201 -24.33 17.28 -6.51
C ASN A 201 -24.69 18.68 -6.01
N ALA A 202 -23.69 19.57 -5.93
CA ALA A 202 -23.82 20.84 -5.24
C ALA A 202 -24.22 21.96 -6.22
N ALA A 203 -25.43 22.49 -6.02
CA ALA A 203 -25.87 23.73 -6.64
C ALA A 203 -26.80 24.49 -5.69
N PHE A 204 -26.85 25.82 -5.86
CA PHE A 204 -27.87 26.65 -5.25
C PHE A 204 -29.21 26.59 -6.01
N LEU A 205 -29.22 26.10 -7.27
CA LEU A 205 -30.41 26.09 -8.16
C LEU A 205 -30.46 24.93 -9.18
N SER A 206 -29.57 23.93 -9.15
CA SER A 206 -29.59 22.88 -10.19
C SER A 206 -30.88 22.06 -10.12
N ASN A 207 -31.38 21.68 -11.29
CA ASN A 207 -32.51 20.77 -11.48
C ASN A 207 -32.07 19.38 -11.98
N THR A 208 -30.80 19.24 -12.39
CA THR A 208 -30.25 18.01 -12.96
C THR A 208 -29.69 17.06 -11.91
N SER A 209 -30.10 15.79 -11.98
CA SER A 209 -29.51 14.71 -11.17
C SER A 209 -28.17 14.25 -11.75
N ALA A 210 -27.24 13.89 -10.87
CA ALA A 210 -26.00 13.23 -11.25
C ALA A 210 -26.20 11.71 -11.25
N VAL A 211 -25.84 11.02 -12.33
CA VAL A 211 -25.90 9.55 -12.41
C VAL A 211 -24.49 8.98 -12.47
N ILE A 212 -24.08 8.31 -11.40
CA ILE A 212 -22.81 7.56 -11.36
C ILE A 212 -23.09 6.16 -11.93
N PRO A 213 -22.40 5.74 -13.02
CA PRO A 213 -22.65 4.45 -13.64
C PRO A 213 -22.19 3.27 -12.76
N ALA A 214 -22.83 2.11 -12.93
CA ALA A 214 -22.50 0.85 -12.24
C ALA A 214 -21.18 0.18 -12.71
N ASP A 215 -20.37 0.87 -13.50
CA ASP A 215 -19.17 0.29 -14.09
C ASP A 215 -17.97 0.36 -13.14
N ASN A 216 -16.99 -0.52 -13.37
CA ASN A 216 -15.75 -0.58 -12.59
C ASN A 216 -14.64 0.30 -13.17
N LYS A 217 -14.94 1.12 -14.18
CA LYS A 217 -13.90 1.83 -14.95
C LYS A 217 -13.72 3.26 -14.50
N HIS A 218 -14.75 3.84 -13.88
CA HIS A 218 -14.85 5.29 -13.75
C HIS A 218 -14.97 5.81 -12.32
N SER A 219 -15.16 4.89 -11.37
CA SER A 219 -15.20 5.19 -9.94
C SER A 219 -14.31 4.24 -9.15
N GLU A 220 -13.45 4.80 -8.31
CA GLU A 220 -12.46 4.07 -7.52
C GLU A 220 -12.23 4.77 -6.19
N PHE A 221 -12.05 3.99 -5.14
CA PHE A 221 -11.68 4.43 -3.80
C PHE A 221 -10.49 3.60 -3.33
N ILE A 222 -9.39 4.26 -2.96
CA ILE A 222 -8.16 3.65 -2.46
C ILE A 222 -7.79 4.22 -1.08
N VAL A 223 -7.41 3.35 -0.15
CA VAL A 223 -6.70 3.68 1.09
C VAL A 223 -5.42 2.87 1.14
N GLU A 224 -4.27 3.54 1.31
CA GLU A 224 -2.97 2.88 1.44
C GLU A 224 -2.24 3.37 2.68
N LEU A 225 -1.77 2.44 3.50
CA LEU A 225 -0.79 2.72 4.55
C LEU A 225 0.56 3.06 3.88
N LEU A 226 1.17 4.16 4.33
CA LEU A 226 2.48 4.66 3.87
C LEU A 226 3.63 4.14 4.72
#